data_AF-A0A2Z4ZER6-F1
#
_entry.id   AF-A0A2Z4ZER6-F1
#
_cell.length_a   1.000
_cell.length_b   1.000
_cell.length_c   1.000
_cell.angle_alpha   90.00
_cell.angle_beta   90.00
_cell.angle_gamma   90.00
#
_symmetry.space_group_name_H-M   'P 1'
#
loop_
_entity.id
_entity.type
_entity.pdbx_description
1 polymer ?
#
loop_
_entity_poly.entity_id
_entity_poly.type
_entity_poly.pdbx_seq_one_letter_code
_entity_poly.pdbx_strand_id
1 'polypeptide(L)'
;MDLAEGGTVLLGRDAEQNYRARLSTELIASGPRLEQVEGSLLWRLAHRAETDAAGSTLMITRRRPAEDEPSEVVAPKRQHTPSPPSEAAVESAPVFGKNWGIEPRFTVPDFITVDGVHYKVVTRADAREYPIAYIQQPSHSRYDFDVLEATLRHTPDEQPRSVIRMPPDNHWQIDARLPFDKPLTGYVREAFPEVSTATLENIARKQFTLTNSSSFADAAGLTALRQIFSSWKNGTQSPHPEWSDPLLMLPVLRAASGSSSTSRSLDLPNPTSRMSLDRLDFDPQRFPQQWDYFVSTYSPMDLKRFMANLLTRNGYGVFEPNSLNSFPALVFRRTGHDYVFFMSLHRTRIPKISLPAHTHPNTTGISLETQVGEHAANAVREAHQNNKLIWLKGGSQIRPNYPDTVFIVRDDDARL
;
A
#
# COMPACT_ATOMS: atom_id res chain seq x y z
N MET A 1 -11.84 12.38 -22.15
CA MET A 1 -11.72 13.84 -22.28
C MET A 1 -10.53 14.13 -23.17
N ASP A 2 -10.66 15.13 -24.04
CA ASP A 2 -9.59 15.47 -24.98
C ASP A 2 -8.61 16.46 -24.35
N LEU A 3 -7.33 16.18 -24.53
CA LEU A 3 -6.26 17.07 -24.13
C LEU A 3 -6.03 18.15 -25.20
N ALA A 4 -5.76 19.38 -24.78
CA ALA A 4 -5.43 20.49 -25.66
C ALA A 4 -4.17 20.24 -26.53
N GLU A 5 -3.28 19.37 -26.05
CA GLU A 5 -2.05 18.95 -26.76
C GLU A 5 -2.25 17.69 -27.63
N GLY A 6 -3.48 17.18 -27.70
CA GLY A 6 -3.85 15.95 -28.40
C GLY A 6 -3.82 14.70 -27.51
N GLY A 7 -4.75 13.76 -27.77
CA GLY A 7 -4.92 12.52 -27.04
C GLY A 7 -6.10 12.55 -26.06
N THR A 8 -6.59 11.35 -25.70
CA THR A 8 -7.72 11.17 -24.77
C THR A 8 -7.23 10.69 -23.41
N VAL A 9 -7.73 11.30 -22.34
CA VAL A 9 -7.46 10.89 -20.97
C VAL A 9 -8.75 10.60 -20.21
N LEU A 10 -8.69 9.66 -19.28
CA LEU A 10 -9.74 9.49 -18.27
C LEU A 10 -9.50 10.52 -17.17
N LEU A 11 -10.53 11.31 -16.87
CA LEU A 11 -10.47 12.33 -15.84
C LEU A 11 -11.01 11.75 -14.53
N GLY A 12 -10.34 12.01 -13.42
CA GLY A 12 -10.88 11.79 -12.08
C GLY A 12 -10.48 12.91 -11.14
N ARG A 13 -10.85 12.78 -9.87
CA ARG A 13 -10.46 13.71 -8.81
C ARG A 13 -9.48 13.05 -7.85
N ASP A 14 -8.55 13.84 -7.31
CA ASP A 14 -7.70 13.43 -6.20
C ASP A 14 -8.42 13.56 -4.84
N ALA A 15 -7.70 13.24 -3.76
CA ALA A 15 -8.21 13.34 -2.40
C ALA A 15 -8.62 14.78 -2.05
N GLU A 16 -7.96 15.78 -2.63
CA GLU A 16 -8.24 17.21 -2.45
C GLU A 16 -9.27 17.78 -3.45
N GLN A 17 -9.99 16.93 -4.20
CA GLN A 17 -11.00 17.30 -5.20
C GLN A 17 -10.46 18.01 -6.46
N ASN A 18 -9.14 18.04 -6.70
CA ASN A 18 -8.58 18.57 -7.93
C ASN A 18 -8.70 17.57 -9.08
N TYR A 19 -8.85 18.07 -10.31
CA TYR A 19 -8.90 17.23 -11.50
C TYR A 19 -7.52 16.68 -11.86
N ARG A 20 -7.44 15.37 -12.07
CA ARG A 20 -6.23 14.67 -12.52
C ARG A 20 -6.53 13.65 -13.59
N ALA A 21 -5.51 13.34 -14.38
CA ALA A 21 -5.50 12.14 -15.20
C ALA A 21 -5.61 10.91 -14.30
N ARG A 22 -6.39 9.93 -14.74
CA ARG A 22 -6.75 8.74 -13.99
C ARG A 22 -6.53 7.52 -14.87
N LEU A 23 -6.10 6.41 -14.27
CA LEU A 23 -6.16 5.11 -14.93
C LEU A 23 -7.58 4.53 -14.86
N SER A 24 -7.95 3.69 -15.82
CA SER A 24 -9.26 2.99 -15.82
C SER A 24 -9.48 2.11 -14.59
N THR A 25 -8.44 1.83 -13.82
CA THR A 25 -8.42 0.95 -12.64
C THR A 25 -8.30 1.71 -11.31
N GLU A 26 -8.29 3.04 -11.31
CA GLU A 26 -8.10 3.86 -10.12
C GLU A 26 -9.41 4.42 -9.57
N LEU A 27 -9.57 4.39 -8.24
CA LEU A 27 -10.69 5.02 -7.53
C LEU A 27 -10.45 6.53 -7.40
N ILE A 28 -9.24 6.88 -6.97
CA ILE A 28 -8.78 8.26 -6.81
C ILE A 28 -7.71 8.49 -7.87
N ALA A 29 -7.88 9.56 -8.65
CA ALA A 29 -6.99 9.85 -9.77
C ALA A 29 -5.57 10.16 -9.24
N SER A 30 -4.59 9.35 -9.62
CA SER A 30 -3.21 9.50 -9.16
C SER A 30 -2.26 10.14 -10.18
N GLY A 31 -2.75 10.33 -11.42
CA GLY A 31 -1.97 10.85 -12.52
C GLY A 31 -1.68 12.36 -12.45
N PRO A 32 -1.13 12.95 -13.51
CA PRO A 32 -0.85 14.39 -13.56
C PRO A 32 -2.12 15.24 -13.38
N ARG A 33 -1.97 16.40 -12.73
CA ARG A 33 -3.06 17.37 -12.55
C ARG A 33 -3.45 18.02 -13.87
N LEU A 34 -4.74 18.16 -14.08
CA LEU A 34 -5.34 18.72 -15.29
C LEU A 34 -6.22 19.91 -14.94
N GLU A 35 -6.20 20.92 -15.80
CA GLU A 35 -7.07 22.08 -15.74
C GLU A 35 -7.85 22.21 -17.05
N GLN A 36 -9.11 22.59 -16.94
CA GLN A 36 -9.91 22.88 -18.12
C GLN A 36 -9.42 24.17 -18.75
N VAL A 37 -9.18 24.17 -20.05
CA VAL A 37 -8.81 25.38 -20.80
C VAL A 37 -10.04 26.27 -20.86
N GLU A 38 -9.92 27.47 -20.28
CA GLU A 38 -10.99 28.44 -20.17
C GLU A 38 -11.68 28.69 -21.52
N GLY A 39 -13.01 28.57 -21.54
CA GLY A 39 -13.82 28.71 -22.76
C GLY A 39 -13.85 27.49 -23.68
N SER A 40 -13.28 26.34 -23.28
CA SER A 40 -13.30 25.11 -24.10
C SER A 40 -13.58 23.84 -23.29
N LEU A 41 -13.87 22.73 -23.96
CA LEU A 41 -13.99 21.38 -23.36
C LEU A 41 -12.64 20.64 -23.28
N LEU A 42 -11.55 21.31 -23.67
CA LEU A 42 -10.21 20.74 -23.71
C LEU A 42 -9.53 20.86 -22.34
N TRP A 43 -8.72 19.87 -22.00
CA TRP A 43 -7.97 19.81 -20.75
C TRP A 43 -6.49 19.96 -21.01
N ARG A 44 -5.75 20.67 -20.15
CA ARG A 44 -4.29 20.79 -20.23
C ARG A 44 -3.66 20.39 -18.91
N LEU A 45 -2.36 20.05 -18.94
CA LEU A 45 -1.59 19.89 -17.71
C LEU A 45 -1.58 21.21 -16.93
N ALA A 46 -1.89 21.12 -15.63
CA ALA A 46 -1.74 22.26 -14.73
C ALA A 46 -0.25 22.60 -14.60
N HIS A 47 0.12 23.88 -14.75
CA HIS A 47 1.50 24.31 -14.57
C HIS A 47 1.94 24.10 -13.11
N ARG A 48 3.09 23.43 -12.94
CA ARG A 48 3.68 23.09 -11.63
C ARG A 48 4.45 24.30 -11.10
N ALA A 49 4.21 24.69 -9.84
CA ALA A 49 5.19 25.48 -9.08
C ALA A 49 6.34 24.54 -8.67
N GLU A 50 7.59 24.98 -8.83
CA GLU A 50 8.83 24.17 -8.83
C GLU A 50 9.19 23.41 -7.54
N THR A 51 8.32 23.31 -6.53
CA THR A 51 8.68 22.70 -5.23
C THR A 51 8.34 21.23 -5.05
N ASP A 52 7.64 20.57 -5.98
CA ASP A 52 7.44 19.12 -5.92
C ASP A 52 8.34 18.44 -6.94
N ALA A 53 9.38 17.75 -6.52
CA ALA A 53 10.25 16.97 -7.41
C ALA A 53 10.28 15.50 -6.97
N ALA A 54 9.23 14.76 -7.31
CA ALA A 54 9.27 13.31 -7.54
C ALA A 54 8.06 12.94 -8.42
N GLY A 55 8.32 12.40 -9.60
CA GLY A 55 7.34 12.25 -10.69
C GLY A 55 6.53 10.96 -10.62
N SER A 56 5.19 11.08 -10.66
CA SER A 56 4.32 10.05 -11.20
C SER A 56 4.28 10.21 -12.72
N THR A 57 5.16 9.51 -13.42
CA THR A 57 5.21 9.52 -14.89
C THR A 57 4.25 8.47 -15.45
N LEU A 58 2.98 8.82 -15.63
CA LEU A 58 2.17 8.13 -16.63
C LEU A 58 2.50 8.75 -17.99
N MET A 59 3.25 8.02 -18.81
CA MET A 59 3.52 8.43 -20.19
C MET A 59 2.20 8.47 -20.97
N ILE A 60 1.83 9.66 -21.46
CA ILE A 60 0.78 9.82 -22.47
C ILE A 60 1.35 9.32 -23.80
N THR A 61 0.89 8.15 -24.25
CA THR A 61 1.35 7.58 -25.52
C THR A 61 0.76 8.37 -26.69
N ARG A 62 1.61 9.17 -27.35
CA ARG A 62 1.29 9.96 -28.54
C ARG A 62 1.10 9.02 -29.74
N ARG A 63 -0.11 8.88 -30.27
CA ARG A 63 -0.32 8.31 -31.61
C ARG A 63 -0.49 9.45 -32.61
N ARG A 64 0.47 9.58 -33.50
CA ARG A 64 0.43 10.53 -34.63
C ARG A 64 -0.37 9.89 -35.78
N PRO A 65 -1.34 10.57 -36.42
CA PRO A 65 -1.99 10.07 -37.62
C PRO A 65 -1.02 10.09 -38.80
N ALA A 66 -1.14 9.11 -39.68
CA ALA A 66 -0.34 8.94 -40.89
C ALA A 66 -0.81 9.91 -41.99
N GLU A 67 0.14 10.56 -42.67
CA GLU A 67 -0.08 11.28 -43.93
C GLU A 67 0.99 10.84 -44.95
N ASP A 68 0.47 10.28 -46.04
CA ASP A 68 0.92 10.17 -47.43
C ASP A 68 2.43 10.07 -47.83
N GLU A 69 2.72 8.96 -48.51
CA GLU A 69 3.88 8.68 -49.37
C GLU A 69 3.95 9.60 -50.61
N PRO A 70 5.14 9.81 -51.21
CA PRO A 70 5.46 9.02 -52.41
C PRO A 70 6.94 8.54 -52.53
N SER A 71 7.07 7.24 -52.79
CA SER A 71 8.04 6.50 -53.64
C SER A 71 9.15 7.26 -54.40
N GLU A 72 10.39 6.76 -54.33
CA GLU A 72 11.15 6.23 -55.49
C GLU A 72 12.50 5.52 -55.11
N VAL A 73 12.64 4.28 -55.62
CA VAL A 73 13.81 3.68 -56.33
C VAL A 73 14.97 2.96 -55.57
N VAL A 74 14.88 1.60 -55.59
CA VAL A 74 15.88 0.53 -55.99
C VAL A 74 17.18 0.34 -55.17
N ALA A 75 17.32 -0.68 -54.28
CA ALA A 75 17.71 -2.13 -54.43
C ALA A 75 19.23 -2.44 -54.26
N PRO A 76 19.72 -3.70 -54.03
CA PRO A 76 19.17 -4.89 -53.34
C PRO A 76 20.16 -5.68 -52.42
N LYS A 77 19.61 -6.71 -51.74
CA LYS A 77 20.20 -8.04 -51.38
C LYS A 77 21.25 -8.16 -50.25
N ARG A 78 20.86 -8.87 -49.18
CA ARG A 78 21.48 -10.14 -48.76
C ARG A 78 20.48 -11.03 -48.02
N GLN A 79 20.38 -12.27 -48.49
CA GLN A 79 19.52 -13.34 -48.00
C GLN A 79 20.10 -13.94 -46.70
N HIS A 80 19.24 -14.26 -45.74
CA HIS A 80 19.48 -15.35 -44.79
C HIS A 80 18.15 -16.01 -44.43
N THR A 81 18.00 -17.27 -44.83
CA THR A 81 16.88 -18.18 -44.54
C THR A 81 17.10 -18.87 -43.17
N PRO A 82 16.13 -19.60 -42.60
CA PRO A 82 15.51 -19.28 -41.31
C PRO A 82 15.86 -20.30 -40.20
N SER A 83 15.75 -19.86 -38.95
CA SER A 83 15.67 -20.78 -37.79
C SER A 83 14.20 -20.95 -37.40
N PRO A 84 13.78 -22.14 -36.91
CA PRO A 84 12.37 -22.48 -36.73
C PRO A 84 11.72 -21.64 -35.62
N PRO A 85 10.39 -21.40 -35.69
CA PRO A 85 9.69 -20.64 -34.67
C PRO A 85 9.63 -21.46 -33.38
N SER A 86 10.29 -20.96 -32.35
CA SER A 86 9.99 -21.35 -30.97
C SER A 86 8.55 -20.95 -30.72
N GLU A 87 7.68 -21.94 -30.48
CA GLU A 87 6.35 -21.76 -29.93
C GLU A 87 6.48 -21.11 -28.55
N ALA A 88 6.61 -19.78 -28.53
CA ALA A 88 6.18 -19.01 -27.39
C ALA A 88 4.66 -19.16 -27.38
N ALA A 89 4.18 -20.10 -26.55
CA ALA A 89 2.78 -20.15 -26.16
C ALA A 89 2.39 -18.74 -25.71
N VAL A 90 1.66 -18.04 -26.57
CA VAL A 90 0.91 -16.86 -26.18
C VAL A 90 -0.15 -17.39 -25.24
N GLU A 91 0.15 -17.44 -23.94
CA GLU A 91 -0.84 -17.67 -22.90
C GLU A 91 -1.92 -16.62 -23.11
N SER A 92 -3.00 -17.07 -23.74
CA SER A 92 -4.17 -16.25 -24.02
C SER A 92 -4.77 -15.91 -22.67
N ALA A 93 -4.95 -14.61 -22.39
CA ALA A 93 -5.56 -14.17 -21.15
C ALA A 93 -6.87 -14.94 -20.90
N PRO A 94 -7.14 -15.42 -19.67
CA PRO A 94 -8.33 -16.21 -19.39
C PRO A 94 -9.58 -15.42 -19.78
N VAL A 95 -10.27 -15.92 -20.81
CA VAL A 95 -11.49 -15.31 -21.32
C VAL A 95 -12.59 -15.55 -20.29
N PHE A 96 -13.18 -14.47 -19.76
CA PHE A 96 -14.30 -14.56 -18.84
C PHE A 96 -15.48 -15.32 -19.48
N GLY A 97 -15.88 -16.44 -18.89
CA GLY A 97 -17.05 -17.19 -19.34
C GLY A 97 -18.35 -16.49 -18.93
N LYS A 98 -19.30 -16.33 -19.86
CA LYS A 98 -20.62 -15.70 -19.59
C LYS A 98 -21.56 -16.57 -18.72
N ASN A 99 -21.06 -17.57 -17.99
CA ASN A 99 -21.86 -18.51 -17.17
C ASN A 99 -22.32 -17.92 -15.83
N TRP A 100 -21.98 -16.67 -15.52
CA TRP A 100 -22.44 -15.95 -14.33
C TRP A 100 -23.73 -15.17 -14.52
N GLY A 101 -24.36 -15.31 -15.70
CA GLY A 101 -25.63 -14.66 -16.00
C GLY A 101 -26.73 -15.10 -15.02
N ILE A 102 -27.55 -14.14 -14.60
CA ILE A 102 -28.75 -14.39 -13.77
C ILE A 102 -30.01 -14.00 -14.53
N GLU A 103 -31.12 -14.69 -14.26
CA GLU A 103 -32.44 -14.20 -14.68
C GLU A 103 -32.77 -12.92 -13.90
N PRO A 104 -33.33 -11.88 -14.55
CA PRO A 104 -33.70 -10.63 -13.89
C PRO A 104 -34.98 -10.83 -13.08
N ARG A 105 -34.87 -11.56 -11.96
CA ARG A 105 -35.89 -11.62 -10.90
C ARG A 105 -35.66 -10.56 -9.82
N PHE A 106 -34.54 -9.85 -9.91
CA PHE A 106 -34.08 -8.83 -8.96
C PHE A 106 -34.37 -7.43 -9.49
N THR A 107 -34.56 -6.46 -8.59
CA THR A 107 -34.67 -5.04 -8.95
C THR A 107 -33.29 -4.38 -8.99
N VAL A 108 -33.08 -3.42 -9.90
CA VAL A 108 -31.90 -2.52 -9.84
C VAL A 108 -31.91 -1.86 -8.45
N PRO A 109 -30.82 -1.89 -7.66
CA PRO A 109 -29.40 -1.88 -8.06
C PRO A 109 -28.64 -3.21 -7.98
N ASP A 110 -29.32 -4.35 -7.83
CA ASP A 110 -28.66 -5.64 -7.52
C ASP A 110 -27.91 -6.28 -8.70
N PHE A 111 -28.10 -5.76 -9.92
CA PHE A 111 -27.47 -6.28 -11.12
C PHE A 111 -27.06 -5.18 -12.11
N ILE A 112 -26.10 -5.50 -12.98
CA ILE A 112 -25.75 -4.71 -14.17
C ILE A 112 -25.95 -5.56 -15.42
N THR A 113 -26.18 -4.92 -16.55
CA THR A 113 -26.32 -5.59 -17.85
C THR A 113 -25.08 -5.33 -18.70
N VAL A 114 -24.46 -6.41 -19.19
CA VAL A 114 -23.34 -6.38 -20.15
C VAL A 114 -23.70 -7.31 -21.30
N ASP A 115 -23.69 -6.80 -22.53
CA ASP A 115 -24.09 -7.54 -23.75
C ASP A 115 -25.43 -8.29 -23.62
N GLY A 116 -26.42 -7.69 -22.97
CA GLY A 116 -27.74 -8.31 -22.76
C GLY A 116 -27.80 -9.40 -21.69
N VAL A 117 -26.69 -9.68 -20.97
CA VAL A 117 -26.63 -10.61 -19.84
C VAL A 117 -26.62 -9.83 -18.53
N HIS A 118 -27.46 -10.23 -17.58
CA HIS A 118 -27.49 -9.63 -16.24
C HIS A 118 -26.52 -10.32 -15.31
N TYR A 119 -25.74 -9.54 -14.56
CA TYR A 119 -24.78 -10.04 -13.59
C TYR A 119 -25.04 -9.42 -12.23
N LYS A 120 -24.94 -10.24 -11.18
CA LYS A 120 -25.01 -9.77 -9.79
C LYS A 120 -23.82 -8.87 -9.48
N VAL A 121 -24.07 -7.75 -8.83
CA VAL A 121 -23.04 -6.78 -8.44
C VAL A 121 -22.62 -7.00 -6.99
N VAL A 122 -21.35 -6.78 -6.68
CA VAL A 122 -20.86 -6.71 -5.29
C VAL A 122 -21.54 -5.53 -4.59
N THR A 123 -22.16 -5.78 -3.43
CA THR A 123 -23.00 -4.80 -2.70
C THR A 123 -22.37 -3.40 -2.65
N ARG A 124 -23.10 -2.38 -3.12
CA ARG A 124 -22.66 -0.98 -3.14
C ARG A 124 -23.00 -0.33 -1.79
N ALA A 125 -21.99 -0.04 -0.98
CA ALA A 125 -22.16 0.68 0.28
C ALA A 125 -22.75 2.09 0.09
N ASP A 126 -22.45 2.70 -1.04
CA ASP A 126 -22.87 4.02 -1.43
C ASP A 126 -22.83 4.12 -2.97
N ALA A 127 -23.96 4.48 -3.57
CA ALA A 127 -24.08 4.65 -5.01
C ALA A 127 -23.38 5.93 -5.50
N ARG A 128 -22.15 6.21 -5.06
CA ARG A 128 -21.28 7.13 -5.78
C ARG A 128 -21.10 6.56 -7.20
N GLU A 129 -21.26 7.41 -8.20
CA GLU A 129 -21.06 7.05 -9.61
C GLU A 129 -19.59 6.72 -9.84
N TYR A 130 -19.20 5.49 -9.49
CA TYR A 130 -17.88 5.01 -9.77
C TYR A 130 -17.85 4.47 -11.20
N PRO A 131 -16.78 4.78 -11.96
CA PRO A 131 -16.56 4.28 -13.31
C PRO A 131 -16.32 2.76 -13.37
N ILE A 132 -16.01 2.16 -12.22
CA ILE A 132 -15.70 0.75 -12.04
C ILE A 132 -16.75 0.17 -11.10
N ALA A 133 -17.41 -0.90 -11.53
CA ALA A 133 -18.22 -1.78 -10.71
C ALA A 133 -17.56 -3.16 -10.63
N TYR A 134 -18.04 -4.03 -9.74
CA TYR A 134 -17.61 -5.43 -9.70
C TYR A 134 -18.81 -6.34 -9.79
N ILE A 135 -18.73 -7.31 -10.69
CA ILE A 135 -19.67 -8.43 -10.72
C ILE A 135 -19.12 -9.59 -9.91
N GLN A 136 -20.03 -10.37 -9.33
CA GLN A 136 -19.68 -11.54 -8.52
C GLN A 136 -20.33 -12.79 -9.07
N GLN A 137 -19.70 -13.93 -8.78
CA GLN A 137 -20.25 -15.23 -9.11
C GLN A 137 -21.59 -15.45 -8.37
N PRO A 138 -22.67 -15.89 -9.06
CA PRO A 138 -23.99 -16.02 -8.45
C PRO A 138 -24.05 -16.97 -7.24
N SER A 139 -23.20 -18.01 -7.22
CA SER A 139 -23.12 -18.95 -6.09
C SER A 139 -22.52 -18.32 -4.84
N HIS A 140 -21.76 -17.23 -4.97
CA HIS A 140 -21.22 -16.48 -3.85
C HIS A 140 -22.22 -15.44 -3.37
N SER A 141 -22.57 -15.51 -2.08
CA SER A 141 -23.50 -14.55 -1.48
C SER A 141 -22.81 -13.20 -1.26
N ARG A 142 -21.66 -13.20 -0.57
CA ARG A 142 -20.76 -12.06 -0.27
C ARG A 142 -19.34 -12.59 -0.05
N TYR A 143 -18.34 -11.70 -0.12
CA TYR A 143 -16.95 -12.00 0.19
C TYR A 143 -16.54 -11.31 1.49
N ASP A 144 -16.31 -12.05 2.56
CA ASP A 144 -15.49 -11.56 3.67
C ASP A 144 -13.99 -11.77 3.33
N PHE A 145 -13.10 -11.40 4.25
CA PHE A 145 -11.67 -11.56 4.03
C PHE A 145 -11.27 -13.02 3.75
N ASP A 146 -11.76 -13.97 4.54
CA ASP A 146 -11.34 -15.37 4.45
C ASP A 146 -11.86 -16.02 3.17
N VAL A 147 -13.11 -15.72 2.78
CA VAL A 147 -13.69 -16.17 1.51
C VAL A 147 -12.94 -15.56 0.33
N LEU A 148 -12.64 -14.27 0.34
CA LEU A 148 -11.89 -13.63 -0.75
C LEU A 148 -10.49 -14.23 -0.86
N GLU A 149 -9.77 -14.33 0.26
CA GLU A 149 -8.42 -14.89 0.30
C GLU A 149 -8.38 -16.35 -0.19
N ALA A 150 -9.35 -17.18 0.20
CA ALA A 150 -9.48 -18.55 -0.29
C ALA A 150 -9.82 -18.61 -1.79
N THR A 151 -10.72 -17.75 -2.26
CA THR A 151 -11.09 -17.64 -3.68
C THR A 151 -9.86 -17.29 -4.51
N LEU A 152 -9.11 -16.25 -4.11
CA LEU A 152 -7.89 -15.82 -4.81
C LEU A 152 -6.79 -16.91 -4.82
N ARG A 153 -6.79 -17.81 -3.84
CA ARG A 153 -5.78 -18.86 -3.70
C ARG A 153 -6.13 -20.14 -4.47
N HIS A 154 -7.41 -20.52 -4.47
CA HIS A 154 -7.84 -21.84 -4.92
C HIS A 154 -8.72 -21.81 -6.16
N THR A 155 -9.51 -20.76 -6.34
CA THR A 155 -10.44 -20.59 -7.47
C THR A 155 -10.34 -19.15 -8.02
N PRO A 156 -9.17 -18.70 -8.49
CA PRO A 156 -8.95 -17.30 -8.85
C PRO A 156 -9.87 -16.79 -9.96
N ASP A 157 -10.40 -17.66 -10.82
CA ASP A 157 -11.37 -17.30 -11.86
C ASP A 157 -12.76 -16.93 -11.29
N GLU A 158 -13.05 -17.33 -10.05
CA GLU A 158 -14.29 -17.07 -9.31
C GLU A 158 -14.27 -15.76 -8.49
N GLN A 159 -13.14 -15.04 -8.54
CA GLN A 159 -13.00 -13.75 -7.85
C GLN A 159 -13.91 -12.68 -8.47
N PRO A 160 -14.29 -11.63 -7.72
CA PRO A 160 -15.03 -10.51 -8.29
C PRO A 160 -14.37 -9.95 -9.55
N ARG A 161 -15.13 -9.68 -10.61
CA ARG A 161 -14.60 -9.16 -11.89
C ARG A 161 -14.93 -7.69 -12.02
N SER A 162 -13.92 -6.88 -12.33
CA SER A 162 -14.14 -5.45 -12.58
C SER A 162 -14.88 -5.25 -13.91
N VAL A 163 -15.83 -4.32 -13.89
CA VAL A 163 -16.60 -3.89 -15.05
C VAL A 163 -16.43 -2.38 -15.16
N ILE A 164 -16.03 -1.91 -16.33
CA ILE A 164 -15.68 -0.51 -16.58
C ILE A 164 -16.70 0.12 -17.51
N ARG A 165 -17.05 1.39 -17.27
CA ARG A 165 -17.82 2.18 -18.24
C ARG A 165 -16.90 2.67 -19.33
N MET A 166 -17.20 2.28 -20.56
CA MET A 166 -16.44 2.69 -21.75
C MET A 166 -17.10 3.91 -22.39
N PRO A 167 -16.39 5.04 -22.52
CA PRO A 167 -16.82 6.14 -23.37
C PRO A 167 -16.81 5.73 -24.86
N PRO A 168 -17.56 6.42 -25.73
CA PRO A 168 -18.46 7.54 -25.45
C PRO A 168 -19.85 7.10 -24.97
N ASP A 169 -20.29 5.89 -25.31
CA ASP A 169 -21.68 5.45 -25.10
C ASP A 169 -21.98 5.01 -23.65
N ASN A 170 -20.97 5.07 -22.78
CA ASN A 170 -21.04 4.68 -21.36
C ASN A 170 -21.62 3.28 -21.13
N HIS A 171 -21.39 2.36 -22.07
CA HIS A 171 -21.76 0.97 -21.91
C HIS A 171 -20.77 0.27 -20.97
N TRP A 172 -21.25 -0.75 -20.25
CA TRP A 172 -20.43 -1.55 -19.36
C TRP A 172 -19.66 -2.61 -20.14
N GLN A 173 -18.38 -2.76 -19.84
CA GLN A 173 -17.52 -3.83 -20.38
C GLN A 173 -16.80 -4.53 -19.22
N ILE A 174 -16.77 -5.86 -19.25
CA ILE A 174 -16.04 -6.66 -18.27
C ILE A 174 -14.55 -6.61 -18.62
N ASP A 175 -13.69 -6.26 -17.65
CA ASP A 175 -12.23 -6.31 -17.84
C ASP A 175 -11.80 -7.77 -17.98
N ALA A 176 -11.07 -8.06 -19.07
CA ALA A 176 -10.53 -9.38 -19.34
C ALA A 176 -9.50 -9.79 -18.27
N ARG A 177 -8.82 -8.82 -17.65
CA ARG A 177 -7.82 -9.10 -16.61
C ARG A 177 -8.48 -9.35 -15.26
N LEU A 178 -7.92 -10.29 -14.52
CA LEU A 178 -8.31 -10.52 -13.13
C LEU A 178 -7.92 -9.30 -12.28
N PRO A 179 -8.81 -8.84 -11.39
CA PRO A 179 -8.49 -7.73 -10.48
C PRO A 179 -7.28 -8.00 -9.58
N PHE A 180 -7.10 -9.26 -9.14
CA PHE A 180 -5.98 -9.73 -8.33
C PHE A 180 -5.36 -10.97 -8.96
N ASP A 181 -4.04 -10.95 -9.14
CA ASP A 181 -3.25 -12.05 -9.68
C ASP A 181 -2.67 -12.98 -8.59
N LYS A 182 -2.88 -12.64 -7.32
CA LYS A 182 -2.49 -13.44 -6.15
C LYS A 182 -3.40 -13.13 -4.96
N PRO A 183 -3.36 -13.96 -3.89
CA PRO A 183 -4.07 -13.66 -2.65
C PRO A 183 -3.58 -12.35 -2.01
N LEU A 184 -4.41 -11.72 -1.17
CA LEU A 184 -4.08 -10.43 -0.54
C LEU A 184 -2.80 -10.56 0.31
N THR A 185 -2.66 -11.69 1.01
CA THR A 185 -1.46 -12.04 1.77
C THR A 185 -0.20 -12.14 0.90
N GLY A 186 -0.34 -12.48 -0.37
CA GLY A 186 0.74 -12.54 -1.35
C GLY A 186 1.34 -11.17 -1.63
N TYR A 187 0.51 -10.15 -1.86
CA TYR A 187 0.99 -8.77 -2.06
C TYR A 187 1.73 -8.22 -0.84
N VAL A 188 1.22 -8.50 0.36
CA VAL A 188 1.89 -8.09 1.60
C VAL A 188 3.26 -8.76 1.73
N ARG A 189 3.39 -10.04 1.32
CA ARG A 189 4.67 -10.75 1.39
C ARG A 189 5.74 -10.12 0.50
N GLU A 190 5.34 -9.66 -0.68
CA GLU A 190 6.26 -9.03 -1.62
C GLU A 190 6.74 -7.68 -1.11
N ALA A 191 5.86 -6.90 -0.48
CA ALA A 191 6.20 -5.60 0.10
C ALA A 191 6.99 -5.71 1.42
N PHE A 192 6.71 -6.73 2.24
CA PHE A 192 7.29 -6.93 3.56
C PHE A 192 7.77 -8.38 3.71
N PRO A 193 8.91 -8.73 3.12
CA PRO A 193 9.35 -10.13 3.02
C PRO A 193 9.75 -10.75 4.37
N GLU A 194 10.10 -9.92 5.36
CA GLU A 194 10.67 -10.35 6.65
C GLU A 194 9.66 -10.41 7.80
N VAL A 195 8.41 -10.00 7.58
CA VAL A 195 7.38 -10.12 8.62
C VAL A 195 6.98 -11.58 8.86
N SER A 196 6.53 -11.86 10.08
CA SER A 196 5.99 -13.16 10.46
C SER A 196 4.73 -13.49 9.66
N THR A 197 4.41 -14.78 9.54
CA THR A 197 3.18 -15.22 8.85
C THR A 197 1.92 -14.64 9.49
N ALA A 198 1.86 -14.57 10.83
CA ALA A 198 0.71 -14.01 11.56
C ALA A 198 0.56 -12.51 11.30
N THR A 199 1.66 -11.74 11.38
CA THR A 199 1.64 -10.30 11.09
C THR A 199 1.18 -10.02 9.66
N LEU A 200 1.62 -10.83 8.70
CA LEU A 200 1.24 -10.66 7.32
C LEU A 200 -0.25 -10.94 7.08
N GLU A 201 -0.80 -11.99 7.68
CA GLU A 201 -2.25 -12.26 7.66
C GLU A 201 -3.03 -11.08 8.28
N ASN A 202 -2.54 -10.55 9.41
CA ASN A 202 -3.16 -9.42 10.09
C ASN A 202 -3.09 -8.12 9.28
N ILE A 203 -2.00 -7.85 8.56
CA ILE A 203 -1.88 -6.69 7.66
C ILE A 203 -2.93 -6.80 6.57
N ALA A 204 -2.98 -7.93 5.85
CA ALA A 204 -3.94 -8.12 4.77
C ALA A 204 -5.40 -7.98 5.25
N ARG A 205 -5.72 -8.57 6.41
CA ARG A 205 -7.05 -8.47 7.02
C ARG A 205 -7.38 -7.02 7.42
N LYS A 206 -6.42 -6.31 8.03
CA LYS A 206 -6.61 -4.92 8.45
C LYS A 206 -6.82 -3.99 7.25
N GLN A 207 -6.06 -4.19 6.17
CA GLN A 207 -6.25 -3.46 4.92
C GLN A 207 -7.64 -3.68 4.35
N PHE A 208 -8.07 -4.95 4.24
CA PHE A 208 -9.41 -5.29 3.80
C PHE A 208 -10.48 -4.60 4.65
N THR A 209 -10.34 -4.60 5.98
CA THR A 209 -11.30 -3.92 6.87
C THR A 209 -11.29 -2.39 6.69
N LEU A 210 -10.12 -1.77 6.49
CA LEU A 210 -10.03 -0.31 6.34
C LEU A 210 -10.58 0.18 5.00
N THR A 211 -10.43 -0.62 3.94
CA THR A 211 -10.85 -0.23 2.59
C THR A 211 -12.35 -0.43 2.33
N ASN A 212 -13.02 -1.31 3.09
CA ASN A 212 -14.43 -1.65 2.89
C ASN A 212 -15.31 -1.00 3.96
N SER A 213 -16.56 -0.69 3.62
CA SER A 213 -17.49 -0.05 4.56
C SER A 213 -18.08 -1.02 5.59
N SER A 214 -17.82 -2.31 5.45
CA SER A 214 -18.37 -3.39 6.29
C SER A 214 -17.37 -4.55 6.42
N SER A 215 -17.76 -5.63 7.09
CA SER A 215 -16.98 -6.87 7.14
C SER A 215 -16.91 -7.61 5.80
N PHE A 216 -17.65 -7.16 4.79
CA PHE A 216 -17.69 -7.74 3.45
C PHE A 216 -17.11 -6.77 2.42
N ALA A 217 -16.57 -7.34 1.35
CA ALA A 217 -16.04 -6.61 0.22
C ALA A 217 -17.14 -5.80 -0.48
N ASP A 218 -16.80 -4.57 -0.82
CA ASP A 218 -17.59 -3.70 -1.70
C ASP A 218 -16.72 -3.22 -2.88
N ALA A 219 -17.36 -2.63 -3.89
CA ALA A 219 -16.67 -2.20 -5.10
C ALA A 219 -15.58 -1.12 -4.84
N ALA A 220 -15.81 -0.24 -3.85
CA ALA A 220 -14.86 0.81 -3.51
C ALA A 220 -13.62 0.20 -2.83
N GLY A 221 -13.82 -0.70 -1.87
CA GLY A 221 -12.74 -1.36 -1.16
C GLY A 221 -11.90 -2.28 -2.04
N LEU A 222 -12.52 -3.04 -2.96
CA LEU A 222 -11.77 -3.82 -3.95
C LEU A 222 -10.90 -2.93 -4.85
N THR A 223 -11.41 -1.77 -5.27
CA THR A 223 -10.63 -0.82 -6.07
C THR A 223 -9.51 -0.18 -5.25
N ALA A 224 -9.77 0.19 -3.99
CA ALA A 224 -8.77 0.74 -3.10
C ALA A 224 -7.63 -0.26 -2.83
N LEU A 225 -7.94 -1.54 -2.61
CA LEU A 225 -6.92 -2.59 -2.46
C LEU A 225 -6.03 -2.71 -3.70
N ARG A 226 -6.62 -2.73 -4.92
CA ARG A 226 -5.85 -2.74 -6.17
C ARG A 226 -4.93 -1.52 -6.29
N GLN A 227 -5.43 -0.35 -5.90
CA GLN A 227 -4.65 0.88 -5.94
C GLN A 227 -3.48 0.86 -4.94
N ILE A 228 -3.67 0.31 -3.74
CA ILE A 228 -2.61 0.11 -2.74
C ILE A 228 -1.52 -0.84 -3.27
N PHE A 229 -1.90 -1.98 -3.84
CA PHE A 229 -0.91 -2.93 -4.34
C PHE A 229 -0.17 -2.41 -5.57
N SER A 230 -0.86 -1.66 -6.44
CA SER A 230 -0.23 -0.95 -7.55
C SER A 230 0.78 0.09 -7.07
N SER A 231 0.46 0.84 -6.00
CA SER A 231 1.38 1.86 -5.47
C SER A 231 2.61 1.26 -4.82
N TRP A 232 2.48 0.14 -4.09
CA TRP A 232 3.63 -0.61 -3.60
C TRP A 232 4.54 -1.12 -4.72
N LYS A 233 3.96 -1.69 -5.78
CA LYS A 233 4.71 -2.22 -6.92
C LYS A 233 5.46 -1.14 -7.69
N ASN A 234 4.85 0.03 -7.85
CA ASN A 234 5.38 1.11 -8.69
C ASN A 234 6.10 2.20 -7.89
N GLY A 235 6.12 2.13 -6.55
CA GLY A 235 6.70 3.15 -5.68
C GLY A 235 6.00 4.51 -5.76
N THR A 236 4.72 4.55 -6.12
CA THR A 236 3.96 5.79 -6.29
C THR A 236 3.32 6.26 -4.97
N GLN A 237 2.88 7.52 -4.94
CA GLN A 237 2.19 8.08 -3.78
C GLN A 237 0.89 7.33 -3.50
N SER A 238 0.70 6.95 -2.23
CA SER A 238 -0.55 6.35 -1.78
C SER A 238 -1.55 7.46 -1.45
N PRO A 239 -2.77 7.45 -2.03
CA PRO A 239 -3.80 8.43 -1.69
C PRO A 239 -4.29 8.26 -0.24
N HIS A 240 -4.19 7.06 0.30
CA HIS A 240 -4.53 6.72 1.68
C HIS A 240 -3.35 6.00 2.34
N PRO A 241 -2.34 6.73 2.85
CA PRO A 241 -1.21 6.15 3.57
C PRO A 241 -1.64 5.26 4.74
N GLU A 242 -2.69 5.64 5.45
CA GLU A 242 -3.27 4.92 6.58
C GLU A 242 -3.88 3.55 6.22
N TRP A 243 -4.16 3.30 4.93
CA TRP A 243 -4.59 1.99 4.42
C TRP A 243 -3.46 1.21 3.74
N SER A 244 -2.28 1.82 3.60
CA SER A 244 -1.16 1.29 2.82
C SER A 244 0.11 1.03 3.63
N ASP A 245 0.38 1.80 4.68
CA ASP A 245 1.53 1.57 5.53
C ASP A 245 1.14 0.79 6.80
N PRO A 246 1.65 -0.43 7.02
CA PRO A 246 1.35 -1.22 8.21
C PRO A 246 1.64 -0.52 9.54
N LEU A 247 2.62 0.39 9.60
CA LEU A 247 2.92 1.16 10.81
C LEU A 247 1.85 2.23 11.11
N LEU A 248 1.19 2.75 10.07
CA LEU A 248 0.07 3.68 10.23
C LEU A 248 -1.23 2.97 10.62
N MET A 249 -1.37 1.69 10.28
CA MET A 249 -2.54 0.86 10.63
C MET A 249 -2.55 0.40 12.10
N LEU A 250 -1.42 0.46 12.78
CA LEU A 250 -1.28 0.02 14.17
C LEU A 250 -2.15 0.88 15.11
N PRO A 251 -2.84 0.27 16.08
CA PRO A 251 -3.49 0.99 17.15
C PRO A 251 -2.44 1.67 18.04
N VAL A 252 -2.83 2.79 18.63
CA VAL A 252 -2.01 3.49 19.62
C VAL A 252 -2.15 2.79 20.97
N LEU A 253 -1.11 2.07 21.38
CA LEU A 253 -1.06 1.44 22.70
C LEU A 253 -0.86 2.50 23.78
N ARG A 254 -1.55 2.32 24.90
CA ARG A 254 -1.46 3.21 26.07
C ARG A 254 -0.57 2.58 27.13
N ALA A 255 0.34 3.36 27.69
CA ALA A 255 1.13 2.93 28.83
C ALA A 255 0.23 2.71 30.05
N ALA A 256 0.39 1.58 30.72
CA ALA A 256 -0.22 1.33 32.02
C ALA A 256 0.62 1.98 33.13
N SER A 257 -0.05 2.63 34.08
CA SER A 257 0.56 3.06 35.33
C SER A 257 0.73 1.86 36.25
N GLY A 258 1.94 1.67 36.77
CA GLY A 258 2.25 0.66 37.78
C GLY A 258 1.77 1.05 39.17
N SER A 259 2.10 0.23 40.17
CA SER A 259 1.70 0.44 41.57
C SER A 259 2.34 1.68 42.22
N SER A 260 3.37 2.25 41.59
CA SER A 260 3.94 3.55 41.95
C SER A 260 3.72 4.55 40.81
N SER A 261 3.54 5.83 41.15
CA SER A 261 3.45 6.94 40.17
C SER A 261 4.68 7.09 39.26
N THR A 262 5.75 6.35 39.55
CA THR A 262 7.05 6.39 38.86
C THR A 262 7.35 5.15 38.01
N SER A 263 6.43 4.18 37.92
CA SER A 263 6.59 3.02 37.05
C SER A 263 5.53 3.05 35.96
N ARG A 264 5.94 3.28 34.71
CA ARG A 264 5.07 3.13 33.54
C ARG A 264 5.55 1.95 32.72
N SER A 265 4.62 1.17 32.18
CA SER A 265 4.98 0.06 31.28
C SER A 265 4.00 -0.05 30.13
N LEU A 266 4.52 -0.45 28.97
CA LEU A 266 3.71 -0.82 27.82
C LEU A 266 3.64 -2.34 27.73
N ASP A 267 2.43 -2.90 27.81
CA ASP A 267 2.23 -4.33 27.58
C ASP A 267 2.28 -4.62 26.09
N LEU A 268 3.07 -5.63 25.70
CA LEU A 268 3.22 -6.02 24.30
C LEU A 268 2.12 -7.02 23.91
N PRO A 269 1.37 -6.77 22.83
CA PRO A 269 0.42 -7.74 22.29
C PRO A 269 1.07 -9.08 21.95
N ASN A 270 0.26 -10.14 21.92
CA ASN A 270 0.71 -11.49 21.61
C ASN A 270 1.16 -11.59 20.14
N PRO A 271 2.43 -12.00 19.85
CA PRO A 271 2.94 -12.08 18.48
C PRO A 271 2.22 -13.07 17.57
N THR A 272 1.51 -14.06 18.13
CA THR A 272 0.86 -15.11 17.33
C THR A 272 -0.64 -14.89 17.14
N SER A 273 -1.19 -13.75 17.57
CA SER A 273 -2.59 -13.40 17.30
C SER A 273 -2.82 -13.30 15.79
N ARG A 274 -3.91 -13.87 15.27
CA ARG A 274 -4.29 -13.84 13.84
C ARG A 274 -5.60 -13.08 13.56
N MET A 275 -6.05 -12.32 14.54
CA MET A 275 -7.36 -11.64 14.53
C MET A 275 -7.25 -10.14 14.29
N SER A 276 -6.14 -9.54 14.73
CA SER A 276 -5.96 -8.08 14.79
C SER A 276 -4.51 -7.70 14.57
N LEU A 277 -4.29 -6.61 13.83
CA LEU A 277 -2.98 -6.00 13.67
C LEU A 277 -2.71 -5.04 14.84
N ASP A 278 -2.26 -5.59 15.96
CA ASP A 278 -1.92 -4.79 17.16
C ASP A 278 -0.42 -4.53 17.30
N ARG A 279 0.39 -5.27 16.54
CA ARG A 279 1.85 -5.25 16.54
C ARG A 279 2.36 -5.79 15.20
N LEU A 280 3.48 -5.26 14.72
CA LEU A 280 4.26 -5.87 13.66
C LEU A 280 5.30 -6.79 14.27
N ASP A 281 5.41 -8.01 13.76
CA ASP A 281 6.44 -8.96 14.12
C ASP A 281 7.21 -9.38 12.88
N PHE A 282 8.54 -9.36 13.00
CA PHE A 282 9.47 -9.90 12.03
C PHE A 282 10.03 -11.20 12.57
N ASP A 283 10.13 -12.19 11.68
CA ASP A 283 10.55 -13.54 12.02
C ASP A 283 12.06 -13.68 11.80
N PRO A 284 12.87 -13.85 12.87
CA PRO A 284 14.31 -14.01 12.74
C PRO A 284 14.76 -15.12 11.81
N GLN A 285 13.94 -16.15 11.57
CA GLN A 285 14.24 -17.23 10.63
C GLN A 285 14.30 -16.73 9.17
N ARG A 286 13.76 -15.55 8.87
CA ARG A 286 13.82 -14.92 7.54
C ARG A 286 15.13 -14.17 7.30
N PHE A 287 15.90 -13.89 8.36
CA PHE A 287 17.18 -13.17 8.31
C PHE A 287 18.19 -13.74 9.34
N PRO A 288 18.49 -15.05 9.28
CA PRO A 288 19.21 -15.75 10.36
C PRO A 288 20.61 -15.19 10.58
N GLN A 289 21.35 -14.88 9.51
CA GLN A 289 22.73 -14.36 9.62
C GLN A 289 22.79 -13.02 10.35
N GLN A 290 21.86 -12.11 10.03
CA GLN A 290 21.76 -10.81 10.66
C GLN A 290 21.31 -10.93 12.12
N TRP A 291 20.40 -11.88 12.38
CA TRP A 291 19.92 -12.18 13.73
C TRP A 291 21.03 -12.73 14.63
N ASP A 292 21.78 -13.74 14.15
CA ASP A 292 22.85 -14.38 14.91
C ASP A 292 23.94 -13.39 15.31
N TYR A 293 24.32 -12.51 14.38
CA TYR A 293 25.24 -11.40 14.67
C TYR A 293 24.65 -10.46 15.73
N PHE A 294 23.39 -10.05 15.58
CA PHE A 294 22.72 -9.15 16.52
C PHE A 294 22.61 -9.72 17.94
N VAL A 295 22.28 -11.01 18.10
CA VAL A 295 22.14 -11.62 19.43
C VAL A 295 23.48 -11.84 20.12
N SER A 296 24.57 -11.99 19.34
CA SER A 296 25.94 -12.05 19.87
C SER A 296 26.48 -10.71 20.38
N THR A 297 25.81 -9.59 20.04
CA THR A 297 26.21 -8.24 20.41
C THR A 297 25.21 -7.64 21.41
N TYR A 298 25.70 -6.83 22.36
CA TYR A 298 24.85 -6.10 23.32
C TYR A 298 24.99 -4.57 23.21
N SER A 299 25.63 -4.09 22.14
CA SER A 299 25.84 -2.66 21.90
C SER A 299 24.54 -1.96 21.47
N PRO A 300 24.21 -0.79 22.04
CA PRO A 300 23.12 0.06 21.55
C PRO A 300 23.27 0.45 20.06
N MET A 301 24.52 0.63 19.60
CA MET A 301 24.79 0.97 18.19
C MET A 301 24.49 -0.22 17.26
N ASP A 302 24.82 -1.44 17.67
CA ASP A 302 24.47 -2.63 16.89
C ASP A 302 22.96 -2.84 16.83
N LEU A 303 22.21 -2.53 17.90
CA LEU A 303 20.75 -2.54 17.88
C LEU A 303 20.19 -1.51 16.89
N LYS A 304 20.73 -0.27 16.89
CA LYS A 304 20.34 0.76 15.91
C LYS A 304 20.59 0.29 14.48
N ARG A 305 21.80 -0.18 14.19
CA ARG A 305 22.20 -0.64 12.85
C ARG A 305 21.37 -1.85 12.38
N PHE A 306 21.15 -2.81 13.27
CA PHE A 306 20.30 -3.97 12.99
C PHE A 306 18.88 -3.55 12.60
N MET A 307 18.24 -2.71 13.42
CA MET A 307 16.88 -2.23 13.17
C MET A 307 16.79 -1.33 11.94
N ALA A 308 17.80 -0.48 11.69
CA ALA A 308 17.87 0.35 10.49
C ALA A 308 17.93 -0.51 9.23
N ASN A 309 18.82 -1.51 9.21
CA ASN A 309 18.95 -2.44 8.08
C ASN A 309 17.67 -3.26 7.86
N LEU A 310 17.01 -3.72 8.93
CA LEU A 310 15.73 -4.41 8.85
C LEU A 310 14.67 -3.51 8.19
N LEU A 311 14.51 -2.28 8.66
CA LEU A 311 13.58 -1.31 8.08
C LEU A 311 13.87 -1.03 6.60
N THR A 312 15.14 -0.87 6.22
CA THR A 312 15.54 -0.64 4.82
C THR A 312 15.18 -1.80 3.90
N ARG A 313 15.38 -3.05 4.33
CA ARG A 313 14.96 -4.24 3.55
C ARG A 313 13.44 -4.39 3.42
N ASN A 314 12.68 -3.71 4.27
CA ASN A 314 11.21 -3.66 4.23
C ASN A 314 10.69 -2.32 3.66
N GLY A 315 11.52 -1.60 2.89
CA GLY A 315 11.10 -0.44 2.09
C GLY A 315 11.13 0.92 2.79
N TYR A 316 11.70 1.02 3.99
CA TYR A 316 11.82 2.28 4.72
C TYR A 316 13.19 2.96 4.51
N GLY A 317 13.18 4.27 4.28
CA GLY A 317 14.38 5.11 4.28
C GLY A 317 14.69 5.56 5.70
N VAL A 318 15.79 5.08 6.27
CA VAL A 318 16.22 5.37 7.65
C VAL A 318 17.27 6.48 7.62
N PHE A 319 17.15 7.47 8.51
CA PHE A 319 18.20 8.46 8.71
C PHE A 319 19.42 7.78 9.35
N GLU A 320 20.63 8.14 8.90
CA GLU A 320 21.86 7.47 9.33
C GLU A 320 21.96 7.42 10.87
N PRO A 321 22.07 6.23 11.48
CA PRO A 321 22.17 6.12 12.93
C PRO A 321 23.48 6.75 13.43
N ASN A 322 23.37 7.80 14.25
CA ASN A 322 24.55 8.42 14.86
C ASN A 322 25.14 7.53 15.98
N SER A 323 26.46 7.33 15.95
CA SER A 323 27.25 6.60 16.95
C SER A 323 27.50 7.39 18.23
N LEU A 324 27.40 8.72 18.21
CA LEU A 324 27.67 9.60 19.36
C LEU A 324 26.55 9.59 20.41
N ASN A 325 25.39 9.03 20.08
CA ASN A 325 24.18 9.20 20.89
C ASN A 325 23.85 7.90 21.64
N SER A 326 23.91 7.95 22.97
CA SER A 326 23.58 6.82 23.87
C SER A 326 22.09 6.44 23.82
N PHE A 327 21.23 7.30 23.28
CA PHE A 327 19.80 7.05 23.17
C PHE A 327 19.50 6.10 21.98
N PRO A 328 18.92 4.90 22.21
CA PRO A 328 18.67 3.94 21.16
C PRO A 328 17.36 4.30 20.44
N ALA A 329 17.43 5.22 19.47
CA ALA A 329 16.32 5.58 18.60
C ALA A 329 16.69 5.58 17.12
N LEU A 330 15.66 5.46 16.29
CA LEU A 330 15.73 5.63 14.84
C LEU A 330 14.65 6.60 14.39
N VAL A 331 14.97 7.38 13.37
CA VAL A 331 14.01 8.18 12.60
C VAL A 331 14.02 7.63 11.18
N PHE A 332 12.84 7.48 10.59
CA PHE A 332 12.72 6.95 9.24
C PHE A 332 11.42 7.39 8.58
N ARG A 333 11.35 7.18 7.27
CA ARG A 333 10.21 7.49 6.41
C ARG A 333 10.00 6.37 5.40
N ARG A 334 8.87 6.38 4.72
CA ARG A 334 8.63 5.48 3.58
C ARG A 334 8.29 6.31 2.35
N THR A 335 8.73 5.84 1.19
CA THR A 335 8.28 6.41 -0.09
C THR A 335 6.77 6.25 -0.23
N GLY A 336 6.11 7.29 -0.74
CA GLY A 336 4.69 7.26 -1.05
C GLY A 336 3.79 8.01 -0.06
N HIS A 337 4.35 8.56 1.03
CA HIS A 337 3.67 9.50 1.92
C HIS A 337 4.67 10.36 2.72
N ASP A 338 4.17 11.37 3.43
CA ASP A 338 4.93 12.38 4.16
C ASP A 338 5.10 12.09 5.67
N TYR A 339 4.50 11.01 6.19
CA TYR A 339 4.68 10.63 7.59
C TYR A 339 6.14 10.31 7.93
N VAL A 340 6.56 10.79 9.11
CA VAL A 340 7.86 10.49 9.72
C VAL A 340 7.62 9.63 10.95
N PHE A 341 8.42 8.59 11.10
CA PHE A 341 8.37 7.68 12.23
C PHE A 341 9.56 7.94 13.16
N PHE A 342 9.28 8.09 14.45
CA PHE A 342 10.28 8.09 15.50
C PHE A 342 10.13 6.82 16.32
N MET A 343 11.15 5.96 16.33
CA MET A 343 11.11 4.69 17.04
C MET A 343 12.17 4.62 18.14
N SER A 344 11.72 4.45 19.38
CA SER A 344 12.60 4.06 20.49
C SER A 344 12.85 2.55 20.46
N LEU A 345 14.09 2.13 20.67
CA LEU A 345 14.51 0.74 20.56
C LEU A 345 14.68 0.09 21.94
N HIS A 346 14.21 -1.15 22.05
CA HIS A 346 14.17 -1.90 23.30
C HIS A 346 14.62 -3.34 23.09
N ARG A 347 15.32 -3.89 24.09
CA ARG A 347 15.54 -5.34 24.21
C ARG A 347 14.73 -5.82 25.40
N THR A 348 13.80 -6.74 25.18
CA THR A 348 12.94 -7.26 26.25
C THR A 348 13.00 -8.78 26.33
N ARG A 349 12.93 -9.29 27.57
CA ARG A 349 12.81 -10.72 27.89
C ARG A 349 11.42 -11.11 28.38
N ILE A 350 10.51 -10.14 28.42
CA ILE A 350 9.13 -10.29 28.89
C ILE A 350 8.18 -9.60 27.89
N PRO A 351 6.87 -9.86 27.90
CA PRO A 351 5.91 -9.15 27.04
C PRO A 351 5.58 -7.74 27.55
N LYS A 352 6.59 -6.99 27.97
CA LYS A 352 6.46 -5.62 28.48
C LYS A 352 7.68 -4.78 28.11
N ILE A 353 7.45 -3.48 27.95
CA ILE A 353 8.48 -2.44 27.86
C ILE A 353 8.38 -1.56 29.10
N SER A 354 9.45 -1.46 29.87
CA SER A 354 9.54 -0.51 30.98
C SER A 354 9.82 0.90 30.43
N LEU A 355 8.99 1.86 30.84
CA LEU A 355 9.10 3.26 30.45
C LEU A 355 9.60 4.06 31.65
N PRO A 356 10.78 4.70 31.57
CA PRO A 356 11.28 5.50 32.69
C PRO A 356 10.34 6.69 32.93
N ALA A 357 9.92 6.89 34.18
CA ALA A 357 8.99 7.96 34.56
C ALA A 357 9.55 9.38 34.42
N HIS A 358 10.87 9.53 34.28
CA HIS A 358 11.53 10.84 34.20
C HIS A 358 11.90 11.29 32.79
N THR A 359 11.64 10.45 31.77
CA THR A 359 11.84 10.82 30.36
C THR A 359 10.60 11.50 29.79
N HIS A 360 10.12 12.56 30.43
CA HIS A 360 9.52 13.61 29.61
C HIS A 360 10.69 14.31 28.90
N PRO A 361 10.63 14.46 27.57
CA PRO A 361 11.70 15.10 26.78
C PRO A 361 12.07 16.48 27.35
N ASN A 362 11.09 17.19 27.89
CA ASN A 362 11.23 18.53 28.47
C ASN A 362 11.92 18.54 29.85
N THR A 363 12.06 17.39 30.53
CA THR A 363 12.69 17.30 31.87
C THR A 363 14.08 16.70 31.87
N THR A 364 14.49 15.96 30.83
CA THR A 364 15.83 15.34 30.77
C THR A 364 16.91 16.20 30.13
N GLY A 365 16.59 17.35 29.52
CA GLY A 365 17.59 18.29 28.98
C GLY A 365 18.44 17.76 27.80
N ILE A 366 18.18 16.53 27.31
CA ILE A 366 18.87 15.96 26.16
C ILE A 366 18.13 16.41 24.90
N SER A 367 18.77 17.31 24.15
CA SER A 367 18.22 17.85 22.91
C SER A 367 17.95 16.76 21.88
N LEU A 368 16.94 16.95 21.02
CA LEU A 368 16.56 15.97 19.99
C LEU A 368 17.72 15.67 19.02
N GLU A 369 18.54 16.67 18.71
CA GLU A 369 19.74 16.57 17.88
C GLU A 369 20.77 15.63 18.53
N THR A 370 20.88 15.68 19.85
CA THR A 370 21.72 14.76 20.64
C THR A 370 21.14 13.34 20.72
N GLN A 371 19.89 13.12 20.34
CA GLN A 371 19.29 11.78 20.31
C GLN A 371 19.41 11.15 18.93
N VAL A 372 19.06 11.89 17.88
CA VAL A 372 18.90 11.34 16.52
C VAL A 372 19.77 12.01 15.45
N GLY A 373 20.54 13.04 15.80
CA GLY A 373 21.30 13.85 14.84
C GLY A 373 20.49 15.00 14.26
N GLU A 374 21.17 15.98 13.68
CA GLU A 374 20.57 17.24 13.22
C GLU A 374 19.52 17.04 12.11
N HIS A 375 19.87 16.30 11.05
CA HIS A 375 18.95 16.06 9.92
C HIS A 375 17.68 15.33 10.34
N ALA A 376 17.81 14.30 11.17
CA ALA A 376 16.67 13.55 11.69
C ALA A 376 15.82 14.41 12.63
N ALA A 377 16.46 15.23 13.49
CA ALA A 377 15.77 16.14 14.40
C ALA A 377 14.94 17.19 13.63
N ASN A 378 15.47 17.73 12.53
CA ASN A 378 14.74 18.66 11.67
C ASN A 378 13.50 18.00 11.05
N ALA A 379 13.64 16.80 10.48
CA ALA A 379 12.51 16.07 9.90
C ALA A 379 11.43 15.73 10.93
N VAL A 380 11.83 15.38 12.16
CA VAL A 380 10.92 15.12 13.27
C VAL A 380 10.15 16.38 13.67
N ARG A 381 10.82 17.53 13.79
CA ARG A 381 10.16 18.80 14.16
C ARG A 381 9.18 19.26 13.08
N GLU A 382 9.55 19.18 11.80
CA GLU A 382 8.67 19.50 10.68
C GLU A 382 7.43 18.58 10.65
N ALA A 383 7.63 17.27 10.77
CA ALA A 383 6.52 16.32 10.80
C ALA A 383 5.61 16.53 12.03
N HIS A 384 6.17 16.91 13.18
CA HIS A 384 5.39 17.24 14.37
C HIS A 384 4.49 18.46 14.13
N GLN A 385 5.03 19.53 13.54
CA GLN A 385 4.28 20.74 13.20
C GLN A 385 3.13 20.46 12.22
N ASN A 386 3.33 19.51 11.30
CA ASN A 386 2.35 19.11 10.29
C ASN A 386 1.39 17.99 10.75
N ASN A 387 1.45 17.54 12.01
CA ASN A 387 0.68 16.38 12.51
C ASN A 387 0.92 15.07 11.74
N LYS A 388 2.16 14.88 11.26
CA LYS A 388 2.63 13.72 10.47
C LYS A 388 3.68 12.89 11.20
N LEU A 389 3.96 13.18 12.48
CA LEU A 389 4.86 12.41 13.30
C LEU A 389 4.16 11.22 13.96
N ILE A 390 4.77 10.04 13.87
CA ILE A 390 4.27 8.80 14.45
C ILE A 390 5.28 8.25 15.46
N TRP A 391 4.84 8.02 16.68
CA TRP A 391 5.64 7.46 17.76
C TRP A 391 5.54 5.94 17.78
N LEU A 392 6.72 5.30 17.83
CA LEU A 392 6.86 3.85 17.82
C LEU A 392 7.80 3.38 18.93
N LYS A 393 7.59 2.14 19.35
CA LYS A 393 8.56 1.35 20.10
C LYS A 393 8.84 0.07 19.33
N GLY A 394 10.11 -0.30 19.19
CA GLY A 394 10.48 -1.54 18.52
C GLY A 394 11.76 -2.15 19.07
N GLY A 395 12.14 -3.29 18.51
CA GLY A 395 13.36 -4.00 18.89
C GLY A 395 13.13 -5.49 19.11
N SER A 396 13.96 -6.13 19.92
CA SER A 396 13.95 -7.59 20.07
C SER A 396 13.18 -8.04 21.31
N GLN A 397 12.35 -9.06 21.16
CA GLN A 397 11.76 -9.83 22.25
C GLN A 397 12.31 -11.26 22.23
N ILE A 398 13.19 -11.56 23.18
CA ILE A 398 13.90 -12.86 23.30
C ILE A 398 13.46 -13.48 24.62
N ARG A 399 12.56 -14.47 24.56
CA ARG A 399 11.91 -15.05 25.74
C ARG A 399 12.31 -16.51 25.91
N PRO A 400 12.59 -16.97 27.14
CA PRO A 400 12.81 -18.39 27.38
C PRO A 400 11.61 -19.23 26.92
N ASN A 401 11.86 -20.29 26.14
CA ASN A 401 10.86 -21.24 25.65
C ASN A 401 9.81 -20.67 24.65
N TYR A 402 10.05 -19.50 24.06
CA TYR A 402 9.23 -18.98 22.98
C TYR A 402 10.11 -18.63 21.77
N PRO A 403 9.55 -18.64 20.54
CA PRO A 403 10.25 -18.11 19.38
C PRO A 403 10.65 -16.64 19.62
N ASP A 404 11.88 -16.32 19.22
CA ASP A 404 12.37 -14.96 19.18
C ASP A 404 11.59 -14.14 18.14
N THR A 405 11.37 -12.88 18.43
CA THR A 405 10.67 -11.97 17.51
C THR A 405 11.31 -10.60 17.56
N VAL A 406 11.38 -9.92 16.41
CA VAL A 406 11.59 -8.47 16.37
C VAL A 406 10.25 -7.81 16.21
N PHE A 407 9.92 -6.84 17.06
CA PHE A 407 8.59 -6.24 17.09
C PHE A 407 8.63 -4.74 16.81
N ILE A 408 7.51 -4.20 16.34
CA ILE A 408 7.21 -2.76 16.32
C ILE A 408 5.75 -2.55 16.77
N VAL A 409 5.55 -1.63 17.70
CA VAL A 409 4.25 -1.18 18.18
C VAL A 409 4.16 0.35 18.12
N ARG A 410 2.95 0.87 18.00
CA ARG A 410 2.66 2.31 18.05
C ARG A 410 2.20 2.70 19.46
N ASP A 411 2.62 3.87 19.91
CA ASP A 411 2.28 4.37 21.24
C ASP A 411 1.96 5.87 21.25
N ASP A 412 1.51 6.37 22.39
CA ASP A 412 1.13 7.77 22.62
C ASP A 412 2.16 8.57 23.43
N ASP A 413 3.31 7.97 23.77
CA ASP A 413 4.35 8.61 24.58
C ASP A 413 5.13 9.62 23.72
N ALA A 414 4.50 10.76 23.46
CA ALA A 414 5.07 11.85 22.69
C ALA A 414 6.32 12.40 23.40
N ARG A 415 7.43 12.46 22.65
CA ARG A 415 8.73 12.93 23.15
C ARG A 415 9.13 14.29 22.59
N LEU A 416 8.16 15.12 22.22
CA LEU A 416 8.35 16.54 21.85
C LEU A 416 7.41 17.43 22.65
#